data_AF-A0A1A8K3P1-F1
#
_entry.id   AF-A0A1A8K3P1-F1
#
_cell.length_a   1.000
_cell.length_b   1.000
_cell.length_c   1.000
_cell.angle_alpha   90.00
_cell.angle_beta   90.00
_cell.angle_gamma   90.00
#
_symmetry.space_group_name_H-M   'P 1'
#
loop_
_entity.id
_entity.type
_entity.pdbx_description
1 polymer ?
#
loop_
_entity_poly.entity_id
_entity_poly.type
_entity_poly.pdbx_seq_one_letter_code
_entity_poly.pdbx_strand_id
1 'polypeptide(L)'
;TSLSVGNGSVINPNGGNNGKWVRLNVGGTVFLTTRQTLLKEQTSFLYRLCQQQDLHSDTDESGAYVIDRDPTYFGPILNYLRHGKLVFNKE
;
A
#
# COMPACT_ATOMS: atom_id res chain seq x y z
N THR A 1 29.27 14.32 -35.34
CA THR A 1 28.83 15.32 -34.34
C THR A 1 27.32 15.32 -34.29
N SER A 2 26.72 14.79 -33.23
CA SER A 2 25.28 14.89 -32.99
C SER A 2 25.06 14.97 -31.48
N LEU A 3 24.27 15.96 -31.08
CA LEU A 3 24.10 16.47 -29.74
C LEU A 3 22.91 15.81 -29.02
N SER A 4 23.06 15.73 -27.69
CA SER A 4 22.04 15.79 -26.62
C SER A 4 20.84 14.84 -26.66
N VAL A 5 20.79 13.93 -25.67
CA VAL A 5 19.52 13.38 -25.15
C VAL A 5 19.54 13.52 -23.63
N GLY A 6 18.59 14.29 -23.12
CA GLY A 6 18.49 14.71 -21.72
C GLY A 6 18.02 13.61 -20.77
N ASN A 7 18.32 13.83 -19.49
CA ASN A 7 17.74 13.16 -18.34
C ASN A 7 16.21 13.19 -18.42
N GLY A 8 15.60 12.02 -18.51
CA GLY A 8 14.18 11.82 -18.30
C GLY A 8 13.96 10.39 -17.84
N SER A 9 13.96 10.17 -16.53
CA SER A 9 13.46 8.93 -15.96
C SER A 9 12.05 8.72 -16.49
N VAL A 10 11.90 7.71 -17.34
CA VAL A 10 10.64 7.30 -17.96
C VAL A 10 9.65 6.96 -16.85
N ILE A 11 8.78 7.91 -16.51
CA ILE A 11 7.56 7.62 -15.78
C ILE A 11 6.71 6.75 -16.70
N ASN A 12 6.77 5.43 -16.52
CA ASN A 12 5.93 4.52 -17.27
C ASN A 12 4.47 4.74 -16.81
N PRO A 13 3.56 5.28 -17.65
CA PRO A 13 2.18 5.55 -17.26
C PRO A 13 1.32 4.28 -17.31
N ASN A 14 1.92 3.12 -17.57
CA ASN A 14 1.24 1.83 -17.69
C ASN A 14 0.99 1.18 -16.31
N GLY A 15 0.23 1.86 -15.46
CA GLY A 15 -0.53 1.23 -14.39
C GLY A 15 -1.71 0.48 -15.01
N GLY A 16 -1.45 -0.68 -15.63
CA GLY A 16 -2.52 -1.56 -16.08
C GLY A 16 -3.47 -1.87 -14.93
N ASN A 17 -4.66 -2.40 -15.23
CA ASN A 17 -5.71 -2.77 -14.25
C ASN A 17 -5.24 -3.61 -13.03
N ASN A 18 -3.98 -4.05 -13.00
CA ASN A 18 -3.16 -4.56 -11.89
C ASN A 18 -2.82 -3.55 -10.77
N GLY A 19 -3.03 -2.24 -10.94
CA GLY A 19 -2.69 -1.22 -9.93
C GLY A 19 -3.76 -0.98 -8.86
N LYS A 20 -4.96 -1.56 -8.99
CA LYS A 20 -6.06 -1.29 -8.05
C LYS A 20 -5.89 -2.00 -6.72
N TRP A 21 -5.60 -3.30 -6.76
CA TRP A 21 -5.58 -4.17 -5.60
C TRP A 21 -4.20 -4.18 -4.94
N VAL A 22 -4.21 -4.23 -3.61
CA VAL A 22 -3.02 -4.27 -2.78
C VAL A 22 -3.19 -5.40 -1.75
N ARG A 23 -2.17 -6.25 -1.64
CA ARG A 23 -2.09 -7.30 -0.63
C ARG A 23 -1.14 -6.85 0.48
N LEU A 24 -1.60 -6.96 1.72
CA LEU A 24 -0.84 -6.63 2.92
C LEU A 24 -0.72 -7.90 3.75
N ASN A 25 0.50 -8.38 3.99
CA ASN A 25 0.78 -9.48 4.90
C ASN A 25 1.11 -8.88 6.28
N VAL A 26 0.17 -8.97 7.22
CA VAL A 26 0.31 -8.42 8.58
C VAL A 26 0.52 -9.56 9.55
N GLY A 27 1.73 -9.71 10.08
CA GLY A 27 2.07 -10.78 11.02
C GLY A 27 1.74 -12.19 10.52
N GLY A 28 1.77 -12.43 9.20
CA GLY A 28 1.42 -13.70 8.57
C GLY A 28 -0.01 -13.80 8.02
N THR A 29 -0.89 -12.83 8.32
CA THR A 29 -2.28 -12.80 7.79
C THR A 29 -2.39 -11.84 6.61
N VAL A 30 -2.92 -12.34 5.48
CA VAL A 30 -3.06 -11.53 4.26
C VAL A 30 -4.39 -10.80 4.23
N PHE A 31 -4.32 -9.47 4.14
CA PHE A 31 -5.44 -8.58 3.88
C PHE A 31 -5.42 -8.12 2.42
N LEU A 32 -6.59 -8.17 1.77
CA LEU A 32 -6.79 -7.63 0.42
C LEU A 32 -7.56 -6.32 0.49
N THR A 33 -7.03 -5.29 -0.17
CA THR A 33 -7.64 -3.96 -0.22
C THR A 33 -7.30 -3.24 -1.52
N THR A 34 -7.71 -1.98 -1.66
CA THR A 34 -7.37 -1.17 -2.83
C THR A 34 -6.37 -0.07 -2.48
N ARG A 35 -5.60 0.38 -3.47
CA ARG A 35 -4.77 1.58 -3.34
C ARG A 35 -5.57 2.77 -2.83
N GLN A 36 -6.76 2.99 -3.37
CA GLN A 36 -7.65 4.07 -2.96
C GLN A 36 -7.95 4.06 -1.46
N THR A 37 -8.13 2.88 -0.86
CA THR A 37 -8.33 2.74 0.59
C THR A 37 -7.10 3.20 1.37
N LEU A 38 -5.90 2.77 0.96
CA LEU A 38 -4.65 3.09 1.66
C LEU A 38 -4.25 4.56 1.51
N LEU A 39 -4.69 5.21 0.42
CA LEU A 39 -4.39 6.60 0.13
C LEU A 39 -5.29 7.61 0.87
N LYS A 40 -6.22 7.15 1.71
CA LYS A 40 -7.23 8.02 2.33
C LYS A 40 -6.69 8.93 3.44
N GLU A 41 -5.69 8.47 4.18
CA GLU A 41 -5.05 9.25 5.26
C GLU A 41 -3.61 9.58 4.89
N GLN A 42 -3.39 10.80 4.39
CA GLN A 42 -2.13 11.23 3.76
C GLN A 42 -0.93 11.20 4.70
N THR A 43 -1.16 11.29 6.01
CA THR A 43 -0.10 11.26 7.02
C THR A 43 0.25 9.83 7.47
N SER A 44 -0.58 8.85 7.09
CA SER A 44 -0.43 7.46 7.57
C SER A 44 0.77 6.75 6.95
N PHE A 45 1.28 5.76 7.68
CA PHE A 45 2.24 4.79 7.15
C PHE A 45 1.73 4.10 5.88
N LEU A 46 0.45 3.69 5.87
CA LEU A 46 -0.17 2.97 4.75
C LEU A 46 -0.27 3.83 3.47
N TYR A 47 -0.43 5.14 3.62
CA TYR A 47 -0.34 6.06 2.50
C TYR A 47 1.06 6.07 1.89
N ARG A 48 2.10 6.23 2.72
CA ARG A 48 3.49 6.22 2.25
C ARG A 48 3.87 4.88 1.60
N LEU A 49 3.46 3.77 2.20
CA LEU A 49 3.62 2.42 1.65
C LEU A 49 3.04 2.33 0.23
N CYS A 50 1.84 2.88 0.02
CA CYS A 50 1.14 2.82 -1.26
C CYS A 50 1.69 3.81 -2.32
N GLN A 51 2.35 4.88 -1.90
CA GLN A 51 2.94 5.89 -2.81
C GLN A 51 4.26 5.44 -3.43
N GLN A 52 4.83 4.29 -3.04
CA GLN A 52 6.09 3.74 -3.58
C GLN A 52 7.26 4.75 -3.57
N GLN A 53 7.24 5.71 -2.65
CA GLN A 53 8.39 6.57 -2.39
C GLN A 53 9.19 5.95 -1.23
N ASP A 54 10.27 5.26 -1.61
CA ASP A 54 11.49 5.11 -0.80
C ASP A 54 11.39 4.39 0.56
N LEU A 55 10.31 3.64 0.78
CA LEU A 55 10.28 2.64 1.84
C LEU A 55 10.79 1.34 1.23
N HIS A 56 11.94 0.83 1.70
CA HIS A 56 12.38 -0.55 1.55
C HIS A 56 11.32 -1.48 2.16
N SER A 57 10.18 -1.54 1.50
CA SER A 57 8.99 -2.21 2.00
C SER A 57 9.16 -3.65 1.61
N ASP A 58 9.46 -4.48 2.59
CA ASP A 58 9.60 -5.89 2.37
C ASP A 58 8.30 -6.43 1.78
N THR A 59 8.45 -7.27 0.76
CA THR A 59 7.35 -8.03 0.17
C THR A 59 7.64 -9.51 0.35
N ASP A 60 6.60 -10.28 0.66
CA ASP A 60 6.74 -11.74 0.70
C ASP A 60 6.87 -12.35 -0.71
N GLU A 61 7.06 -13.66 -0.78
CA GLU A 61 7.18 -14.43 -2.03
C GLU A 61 5.98 -14.26 -2.98
N SER A 62 4.83 -13.82 -2.45
CA SER A 62 3.59 -13.60 -3.18
C SER A 62 3.40 -12.14 -3.62
N GLY A 63 4.35 -11.27 -3.31
CA GLY A 63 4.33 -9.84 -3.62
C GLY A 63 3.43 -9.02 -2.68
N ALA A 64 3.03 -9.54 -1.53
CA ALA A 64 2.28 -8.78 -0.53
C ALA A 64 3.23 -7.96 0.35
N TYR A 65 2.89 -6.70 0.63
CA TYR A 65 3.69 -5.86 1.54
C TYR A 65 3.65 -6.41 2.96
N VAL A 66 4.82 -6.64 3.55
CA VAL A 66 4.97 -7.21 4.88
C VAL A 66 4.88 -6.10 5.93
N ILE A 67 4.09 -6.36 6.97
CA ILE A 67 3.88 -5.47 8.12
C ILE A 67 4.07 -6.31 9.37
N ASP A 68 5.13 -6.03 10.12
CA ASP A 68 5.46 -6.71 11.39
C ASP A 68 4.58 -6.21 12.55
N ARG A 69 3.29 -6.53 12.50
CA ARG A 69 2.29 -6.17 13.52
C ARG A 69 1.28 -7.31 13.69
N ASP A 70 0.60 -7.31 14.83
CA ASP A 70 -0.49 -8.26 15.12
C ASP A 70 -1.69 -8.03 14.18
N PRO A 71 -2.11 -9.04 13.40
CA PRO A 71 -3.24 -8.91 12.47
C PRO A 71 -4.59 -8.68 13.16
N THR A 72 -4.76 -9.04 14.43
CA THR A 72 -6.02 -8.95 15.19
C THR A 72 -6.55 -7.52 15.22
N TYR A 73 -5.65 -6.54 15.35
CA TYR A 73 -5.99 -5.12 15.43
C TYR A 73 -6.05 -4.44 14.06
N PHE A 74 -5.62 -5.11 12.99
CA PHE A 74 -5.49 -4.50 11.68
C PHE A 74 -6.84 -4.36 10.96
N GLY A 75 -7.75 -5.32 11.16
CA GLY A 75 -9.09 -5.29 10.57
C GLY A 75 -9.86 -3.99 10.84
N PRO A 76 -10.01 -3.56 12.11
CA PRO A 76 -10.64 -2.27 12.45
C PRO A 76 -9.98 -1.05 11.79
N ILE A 77 -8.65 -1.01 11.70
CA ILE A 77 -7.89 0.07 11.05
C ILE A 77 -8.22 0.13 9.55
N LEU A 78 -8.18 -1.03 8.88
CA LEU A 78 -8.46 -1.10 7.45
C LEU A 78 -9.93 -0.75 7.14
N ASN A 79 -10.86 -1.16 7.99
CA ASN A 79 -12.27 -0.82 7.88
C ASN A 79 -12.54 0.67 8.11
N TYR A 80 -11.86 1.29 9.09
CA TYR A 80 -11.87 2.74 9.25
C TYR A 80 -11.44 3.45 7.96
N LEU A 81 -10.37 3.00 7.29
CA LEU A 81 -9.98 3.56 6.00
C LEU A 81 -11.03 3.32 4.90
N ARG A 82 -11.73 2.18 4.88
CA ARG A 82 -12.78 1.92 3.87
C ARG A 82 -13.96 2.88 4.01
N HIS A 83 -14.56 2.96 5.19
CA HIS A 83 -15.85 3.63 5.38
C HIS A 83 -15.85 4.84 6.32
N GLY A 84 -14.71 5.16 6.95
CA GLY A 84 -14.56 6.34 7.81
C GLY A 84 -15.21 6.22 9.20
N LYS A 85 -15.58 5.00 9.62
CA LYS A 85 -16.15 4.74 10.96
C LYS A 85 -15.26 3.75 11.68
N LEU A 86 -14.94 4.02 12.94
CA LEU A 86 -14.17 3.11 13.76
C LEU A 86 -15.13 2.09 14.41
N VAL A 87 -15.03 0.82 13.99
CA VAL A 87 -15.81 -0.29 14.55
C VAL A 87 -14.83 -1.36 15.00
N PHE A 88 -14.83 -1.64 16.28
CA PHE A 88 -14.03 -2.69 16.90
C PHE A 88 -14.81 -3.30 18.05
N ASN A 89 -14.58 -4.57 18.32
CA ASN A 89 -15.12 -5.20 19.50
C ASN A 89 -14.30 -4.71 20.70
N LYS A 90 -14.98 -4.15 21.70
CA LYS A 90 -14.44 -4.12 23.06
C LYS A 90 -14.73 -5.50 23.62
N GLU A 91 -13.68 -6.22 23.96
CA GLU A 91 -13.82 -7.31 24.93
C GLU A 91 -14.37 -6.77 26.26
#